data_AF-A0A7X1ZCM7-F1
#
_entry.id   AF-A0A7X1ZCM7-F1
#
_cell.length_a   1.000
_cell.length_b   1.000
_cell.length_c   1.000
_cell.angle_alpha   90.00
_cell.angle_beta   90.00
_cell.angle_gamma   90.00
#
_symmetry.space_group_name_H-M   'P 1'
#
loop_
_entity.id
_entity.type
_entity.pdbx_description
1 polymer ?
#
loop_
_entity_poly.entity_id
_entity_poly.type
_entity_poly.pdbx_seq_one_letter_code
_entity_poly.pdbx_strand_id
1 'polypeptide(L)'
;MGRQPDRLTRDGRRPPLALNDPRAVDAALRAAVGQLDAVLAEQEKAATRILGLAELLMAREPDPATRLRIEAIMESCAFQDVAGQRVRRVRGLLSRLTTLKAGALRLTDRPVETPTDTAGAAPEAESISTSQGGLTQADVDRLLGKGGT
;
A
#
# COMPACT_ATOMS: atom_id res chain seq x y z
N MET A 1 -4.74 -8.37 -57.41
CA MET A 1 -3.28 -8.57 -57.22
C MET A 1 -2.66 -7.18 -57.12
N GLY A 2 -1.89 -6.77 -56.13
CA GLY A 2 -1.39 -7.39 -54.92
C GLY A 2 -0.42 -6.41 -54.23
N ARG A 3 -0.42 -6.45 -52.89
CA ARG A 3 0.66 -6.13 -51.93
C ARG A 3 1.25 -4.71 -51.85
N GLN A 4 1.12 -4.13 -50.65
CA GLN A 4 2.14 -3.28 -50.02
C GLN A 4 3.50 -4.01 -49.92
N PRO A 5 4.59 -3.25 -49.73
CA PRO A 5 5.22 -3.36 -48.40
C PRO A 5 5.62 -2.02 -47.77
N ASP A 6 5.21 -1.91 -46.52
CA ASP A 6 5.85 -1.40 -45.31
C ASP A 6 7.20 -0.61 -45.33
N ARG A 7 7.14 0.48 -44.54
CA ARG A 7 8.09 1.00 -43.54
C ARG A 7 9.43 1.59 -43.98
N LEU A 8 9.67 2.84 -43.57
CA LEU A 8 10.69 3.19 -42.56
C LEU A 8 10.61 4.70 -42.26
N THR A 9 9.84 5.10 -41.24
CA THR A 9 10.00 6.42 -40.63
C THR A 9 11.30 6.41 -39.82
N ARG A 10 12.25 7.22 -40.29
CA ARG A 10 13.67 7.27 -39.93
C ARG A 10 14.01 7.89 -38.56
N ASP A 11 13.04 8.15 -37.70
CA ASP A 11 13.32 8.75 -36.39
C ASP A 11 13.03 7.76 -35.27
N GLY A 12 14.09 7.18 -34.71
CA GLY A 12 14.08 6.19 -33.63
C GLY A 12 13.60 6.72 -32.28
N ARG A 13 12.82 7.81 -32.26
CA ARG A 13 12.09 8.21 -31.06
C ARG A 13 10.86 7.33 -30.95
N ARG A 14 10.85 6.42 -29.97
CA ARG A 14 9.58 5.93 -29.42
C ARG A 14 8.69 7.15 -29.19
N PRO A 15 7.44 7.18 -29.66
CA PRO A 15 6.53 8.24 -29.27
C PRO A 15 6.57 8.34 -27.74
N PRO A 16 6.68 9.54 -27.16
CA PRO A 16 6.64 9.67 -25.71
C PRO A 16 5.36 8.96 -25.27
N LEU A 17 5.54 7.97 -24.39
CA LEU A 17 4.45 7.20 -23.82
C LEU A 17 3.34 8.18 -23.45
N ALA A 18 2.09 7.79 -23.68
CA ALA A 18 0.89 8.52 -23.28
C ALA A 18 0.74 8.70 -21.74
N LEU A 19 1.85 8.77 -21.00
CA LEU A 19 1.99 9.02 -19.58
C LEU A 19 1.61 10.46 -19.18
N ASN A 20 1.35 11.35 -20.14
CA ASN A 20 1.02 12.75 -19.87
C ASN A 20 -0.41 13.16 -20.30
N ASP A 21 -1.27 12.23 -20.73
CA ASP A 21 -2.69 12.57 -20.95
C ASP A 21 -3.41 12.63 -19.58
N PRO A 22 -3.87 13.82 -19.12
CA PRO A 22 -4.54 13.96 -17.83
C PRO A 22 -5.76 13.05 -17.70
N ARG A 23 -6.47 12.78 -18.80
CA ARG A 23 -7.65 11.90 -18.78
C ARG A 23 -7.26 10.44 -18.58
N ALA A 24 -6.16 10.01 -19.20
CA ALA A 24 -5.62 8.66 -19.03
C ALA A 24 -5.10 8.47 -17.59
N VAL A 25 -4.45 9.47 -17.01
CA VAL A 25 -3.99 9.46 -15.61
C VAL A 25 -5.17 9.38 -14.64
N ASP A 26 -6.21 10.19 -14.83
CA ASP A 26 -7.44 10.15 -14.01
C ASP A 26 -8.18 8.82 -14.11
N ALA A 27 -8.21 8.20 -15.29
CA ALA A 27 -8.79 6.88 -15.49
C ALA A 27 -7.98 5.79 -14.77
N ALA A 28 -6.64 5.84 -14.89
CA ALA A 28 -5.74 4.91 -14.22
C ALA A 28 -5.84 5.02 -12.69
N LEU A 29 -5.93 6.25 -12.16
CA LEU A 29 -6.06 6.51 -10.74
C LEU A 29 -7.39 5.98 -10.15
N ARG A 30 -8.50 6.19 -10.87
CA ARG A 30 -9.80 5.61 -10.50
C ARG A 30 -9.78 4.07 -10.53
N ALA A 31 -9.15 3.49 -11.54
CA ALA A 31 -8.98 2.04 -11.62
C ALA A 31 -8.16 1.50 -10.43
N ALA A 32 -7.06 2.18 -10.08
CA ALA A 32 -6.23 1.80 -8.93
C ALA A 32 -7.00 1.87 -7.61
N VAL A 33 -7.82 2.91 -7.39
CA VAL A 33 -8.70 2.99 -6.21
C VAL A 33 -9.66 1.80 -6.16
N GLY A 34 -10.32 1.47 -7.27
CA GLY A 34 -11.22 0.32 -7.33
C GLY A 34 -10.53 -1.03 -7.07
N GLN A 35 -9.29 -1.20 -7.55
CA GLN A 35 -8.49 -2.39 -7.26
C GLN A 35 -8.13 -2.49 -5.77
N LEU A 36 -7.77 -1.38 -5.13
CA LEU A 36 -7.49 -1.37 -3.69
C LEU A 36 -8.72 -1.72 -2.86
N ASP A 37 -9.90 -1.20 -3.22
CA ASP A 37 -11.15 -1.55 -2.54
C ASP A 37 -11.50 -3.03 -2.71
N ALA A 38 -11.31 -3.59 -3.91
CA ALA A 38 -11.54 -5.01 -4.17
C ALA A 38 -10.61 -5.90 -3.33
N VAL A 39 -9.31 -5.59 -3.29
CA VAL A 39 -8.32 -6.33 -2.50
C VAL A 39 -8.61 -6.25 -1.01
N LEU A 40 -8.99 -5.06 -0.50
CA LEU A 40 -9.38 -4.89 0.90
C LEU A 40 -10.58 -5.78 1.25
N ALA A 41 -11.64 -5.75 0.43
CA ALA A 41 -12.83 -6.55 0.67
C ALA A 41 -12.55 -8.06 0.62
N GLU A 42 -11.74 -8.50 -0.33
CA GLU A 42 -11.33 -9.91 -0.44
C GLU A 42 -10.51 -10.35 0.78
N GLN A 43 -9.59 -9.50 1.23
CA GLN A 43 -8.74 -9.80 2.38
C GLN A 43 -9.53 -9.81 3.70
N GLU A 44 -10.47 -8.88 3.91
CA GLU A 44 -11.41 -8.88 5.04
C GLU A 44 -12.26 -10.16 5.09
N LYS A 45 -12.78 -10.58 3.93
CA LYS A 45 -13.55 -11.81 3.81
C LYS A 45 -12.71 -13.05 4.11
N ALA A 46 -11.49 -13.12 3.58
CA ALA A 46 -10.58 -14.25 3.80
C ALA A 46 -10.23 -14.40 5.28
N ALA A 47 -9.90 -13.30 5.96
CA ALA A 47 -9.55 -13.34 7.37
C ALA A 47 -10.75 -13.67 8.27
N THR A 48 -11.93 -13.13 7.99
CA THR A 48 -13.17 -13.52 8.69
C THR A 48 -13.39 -15.03 8.60
N ARG A 49 -13.14 -15.62 7.42
CA ARG A 49 -13.24 -17.06 7.23
C ARG A 49 -12.17 -17.84 7.99
N ILE A 50 -10.93 -17.36 8.01
CA ILE A 50 -9.83 -18.00 8.77
C ILE A 50 -10.13 -17.98 10.27
N LEU A 51 -10.54 -16.83 10.81
CA LEU A 51 -10.90 -16.69 12.22
C LEU A 51 -12.08 -17.59 12.60
N GLY A 52 -13.14 -17.60 11.79
CA GLY A 52 -14.28 -18.50 12.04
C GLY A 52 -13.90 -19.99 11.98
N LEU A 53 -13.01 -20.40 11.08
CA LEU A 53 -12.49 -21.77 11.06
C LEU A 53 -11.62 -22.08 12.28
N ALA A 54 -10.78 -21.14 12.73
CA ALA A 54 -9.97 -21.27 13.92
C ALA A 54 -10.84 -21.44 15.18
N GLU A 55 -11.91 -20.65 15.31
CA GLU A 55 -12.91 -20.79 16.39
C GLU A 55 -13.57 -22.16 16.39
N LEU A 56 -13.98 -22.66 15.22
CA LEU A 56 -14.54 -24.01 15.08
C LEU A 56 -13.55 -25.11 15.47
N LEU A 57 -12.26 -24.93 15.18
CA LEU A 57 -11.22 -25.87 15.60
C LEU A 57 -11.00 -25.81 17.12
N MET A 58 -11.01 -24.62 17.72
CA MET A 58 -10.91 -24.43 19.17
C MET A 58 -12.07 -25.07 19.93
N ALA A 59 -13.29 -24.99 19.38
CA ALA A 59 -14.48 -25.60 19.96
C ALA A 59 -14.42 -27.14 20.06
N ARG A 60 -13.48 -27.79 19.36
CA ARG A 60 -13.26 -29.24 19.43
C ARG A 60 -12.32 -29.67 20.56
N GLU A 61 -11.97 -28.75 21.45
CA GLU A 61 -11.05 -28.97 22.57
C GLU A 61 -9.74 -29.65 22.12
N PRO A 62 -8.99 -29.02 21.20
CA PRO A 62 -7.74 -29.58 20.70
C PRO A 62 -6.73 -29.75 21.85
N ASP A 63 -5.79 -30.67 21.65
CA ASP A 63 -4.66 -30.84 22.57
C ASP A 63 -3.88 -29.52 22.73
N PRO A 64 -3.11 -29.34 23.82
CA PRO A 64 -2.43 -28.09 24.11
C PRO A 64 -1.51 -27.59 22.99
N ALA A 65 -0.84 -28.48 22.28
CA ALA A 65 0.07 -28.09 21.19
C ALA A 65 -0.71 -27.61 19.97
N THR A 66 -1.85 -28.26 19.66
CA THR A 66 -2.73 -27.82 18.57
C THR A 66 -3.44 -26.51 18.92
N ARG A 67 -3.89 -26.34 20.17
CA ARG A 67 -4.45 -25.08 20.67
C ARG A 67 -3.50 -23.90 20.43
N LEU A 68 -2.24 -24.03 20.86
CA LEU A 68 -1.23 -22.98 20.70
C LEU A 68 -1.02 -22.58 19.23
N ARG A 69 -1.07 -23.55 18.31
CA ARG A 69 -0.96 -23.27 16.86
C ARG A 69 -2.17 -22.51 16.33
N ILE A 70 -3.38 -22.83 16.80
CA ILE A 70 -4.60 -22.14 16.39
C ILE A 70 -4.59 -20.70 16.93
N GLU A 71 -4.19 -20.50 18.19
CA GLU A 71 -4.01 -19.17 18.77
C GLU A 71 -3.00 -18.33 17.97
N ALA A 72 -1.87 -18.92 17.56
CA ALA A 72 -0.89 -18.24 16.72
C ALA A 72 -1.44 -17.86 15.33
N ILE A 73 -2.32 -18.67 14.74
CA ILE A 73 -3.02 -18.32 13.48
C ILE A 73 -3.93 -17.10 13.71
N MET A 74 -4.72 -17.12 14.79
CA MET A 74 -5.62 -16.02 15.13
C MET A 74 -4.85 -14.72 15.39
N GLU A 75 -3.74 -14.78 16.12
CA GLU A 75 -2.85 -13.65 16.36
C GLU A 75 -2.23 -13.12 15.06
N SER A 76 -1.82 -14.02 14.15
CA SER A 76 -1.28 -13.62 12.84
C SER A 76 -2.31 -12.85 12.00
N CYS A 77 -3.60 -13.16 12.14
CA CYS A 77 -4.66 -12.40 11.48
C CYS A 77 -4.82 -10.98 12.06
N ALA A 78 -4.36 -10.69 13.29
CA ALA A 78 -4.42 -9.34 13.85
C ALA A 78 -3.58 -8.31 13.07
N PHE A 79 -2.51 -8.74 12.37
CA PHE A 79 -1.71 -7.88 11.49
C PHE A 79 -2.55 -7.24 10.36
N GLN A 80 -3.65 -7.87 9.97
CA GLN A 80 -4.54 -7.35 8.95
C GLN A 80 -5.04 -5.94 9.25
N ASP A 81 -5.32 -5.61 10.51
CA ASP A 81 -5.87 -4.29 10.82
C ASP A 81 -4.87 -3.18 10.45
N VAL A 82 -3.59 -3.39 10.76
CA VAL A 82 -2.51 -2.47 10.39
C VAL A 82 -2.37 -2.37 8.87
N ALA A 83 -2.41 -3.50 8.16
CA ALA A 83 -2.35 -3.53 6.69
C ALA A 83 -3.56 -2.80 6.06
N GLY A 84 -4.77 -3.10 6.53
CA GLY A 84 -6.01 -2.48 6.07
C GLY A 84 -6.05 -0.98 6.33
N GLN A 85 -5.56 -0.52 7.49
CA GLN A 85 -5.42 0.91 7.78
C GLN A 85 -4.44 1.60 6.81
N ARG A 86 -3.26 1.01 6.55
CA ARG A 86 -2.28 1.57 5.62
C ARG A 86 -2.83 1.67 4.20
N VAL A 87 -3.49 0.62 3.71
CA VAL A 87 -4.11 0.62 2.39
C VAL A 87 -5.25 1.65 2.30
N ARG A 88 -6.10 1.76 3.34
CA ARG A 88 -7.14 2.80 3.39
C ARG A 88 -6.59 4.22 3.33
N ARG A 89 -5.41 4.48 3.93
CA ARG A 89 -4.71 5.78 3.80
C ARG A 89 -4.24 6.04 2.38
N VAL A 90 -3.62 5.05 1.74
CA VAL A 90 -3.21 5.14 0.32
C VAL A 90 -4.42 5.40 -0.56
N ARG A 91 -5.51 4.65 -0.39
CA ARG A 91 -6.78 4.89 -1.09
C ARG A 91 -7.25 6.33 -0.89
N GLY A 92 -7.29 6.81 0.34
CA GLY A 92 -7.70 8.18 0.66
C GLY A 92 -6.84 9.24 -0.05
N LEU A 93 -5.53 9.02 -0.13
CA LEU A 93 -4.62 9.87 -0.90
C LEU A 93 -4.98 9.84 -2.39
N LEU A 94 -5.06 8.65 -2.99
CA LEU A 94 -5.37 8.50 -4.41
C LEU A 94 -6.74 9.11 -4.77
N SER A 95 -7.76 8.93 -3.93
CA SER A 95 -9.07 9.58 -4.12
C SER A 95 -8.98 11.10 -4.07
N ARG A 96 -8.16 11.68 -3.18
CA ARG A 96 -7.94 13.14 -3.17
C ARG A 96 -7.27 13.61 -4.46
N LEU A 97 -6.31 12.85 -4.97
CA LEU A 97 -5.65 13.17 -6.23
C LEU A 97 -6.64 13.18 -7.41
N THR A 98 -7.67 12.32 -7.42
CA THR A 98 -8.73 12.36 -8.47
C THR A 98 -9.61 13.60 -8.42
N THR A 99 -9.62 14.35 -7.32
CA THR A 99 -10.45 15.56 -7.17
C THR A 99 -9.70 16.85 -7.49
N LEU A 100 -8.38 16.78 -7.70
CA LEU A 100 -7.56 17.92 -8.05
C LEU A 100 -7.77 18.28 -9.53
N LYS A 101 -7.88 19.58 -9.84
CA LYS A 101 -8.01 20.06 -11.23
C LYS A 101 -6.77 19.65 -12.05
N ALA A 102 -6.99 19.28 -13.31
CA ALA A 102 -5.92 19.01 -14.27
C ALA A 102 -4.88 20.15 -14.27
N GLY A 103 -3.61 19.80 -14.01
CA GLY A 103 -2.49 20.76 -13.91
C GLY A 103 -2.09 21.17 -12.49
N ALA A 104 -2.85 20.79 -11.44
CA ALA A 104 -2.46 21.02 -10.05
C ALA A 104 -1.35 20.04 -9.57
N LEU A 105 -1.32 18.83 -10.13
CA LEU A 105 -0.25 17.86 -9.91
C LEU A 105 0.92 18.20 -10.84
N ARG A 106 1.85 19.02 -10.35
CA ARG A 106 3.20 19.09 -10.93
C ARG A 106 4.03 17.96 -10.33
N LEU A 107 4.12 16.85 -11.07
CA LEU A 107 5.22 15.90 -10.87
C LEU A 107 6.48 16.61 -11.32
N THR A 108 7.16 17.30 -10.41
CA THR A 108 8.52 17.74 -10.68
C THR A 108 9.35 16.48 -10.85
N ASP A 109 9.87 16.27 -12.05
CA ASP A 109 10.88 15.28 -12.38
C ASP A 109 12.16 15.67 -11.62
N ARG A 110 12.14 15.51 -10.29
CA ARG A 110 13.35 15.60 -9.49
C ARG A 110 14.03 14.26 -9.73
N PRO A 111 15.22 14.23 -10.35
CA PRO A 111 15.96 12.99 -10.50
C PRO A 111 16.07 12.36 -9.11
N VAL A 112 15.50 11.18 -8.95
CA VAL A 112 15.87 10.32 -7.84
C VAL A 112 17.31 9.95 -8.14
N GLU A 113 18.25 10.54 -7.41
CA GLU A 113 19.63 10.12 -7.48
C GLU A 113 19.66 8.63 -7.12
N THR A 114 19.83 7.79 -8.14
CA THR A 114 20.19 6.39 -7.94
C THR A 114 21.44 6.38 -7.09
N PRO A 115 21.42 5.74 -5.90
CA PRO A 115 22.62 5.60 -5.09
C PRO A 115 23.66 4.91 -5.96
N THR A 116 24.71 5.66 -6.32
CA THR A 116 25.83 5.11 -7.05
C THR A 116 26.62 4.35 -5.99
N ASP A 117 26.56 3.01 -6.04
CA ASP A 117 27.42 2.14 -5.23
C ASP A 117 28.87 2.51 -5.49
N THR A 118 29.38 3.42 -4.68
CA THR A 118 30.79 3.77 -4.61
C THR A 118 31.12 3.72 -3.13
N ALA A 119 31.73 2.60 -2.75
CA ALA A 119 32.23 2.38 -1.42
C ALA A 119 33.15 3.54 -0.98
N GLY A 120 32.83 4.15 0.16
CA GLY A 120 33.74 5.03 0.89
C GLY A 120 33.11 6.36 1.31
N ALA A 121 33.14 6.58 2.63
CA ALA A 121 32.77 7.80 3.36
C ALA A 121 31.27 8.02 3.64
N ALA A 122 30.92 7.79 4.90
CA ALA A 122 29.64 8.15 5.50
C ALA A 122 29.45 9.68 5.53
N PRO A 123 28.24 10.17 5.22
CA PRO A 123 27.71 11.37 5.82
C PRO A 123 26.48 11.06 6.67
N GLU A 124 26.39 11.82 7.76
CA GLU A 124 25.40 11.74 8.82
C GLU A 124 23.97 11.83 8.28
N ALA A 125 23.14 10.86 8.66
CA ALA A 125 21.73 10.83 8.33
C ALA A 125 20.99 11.93 9.10
N GLU A 126 20.68 13.04 8.40
CA GLU A 126 19.59 13.92 8.82
C GLU A 126 18.29 13.10 8.81
N SER A 127 17.90 12.74 10.04
CA SER A 127 16.62 12.16 10.40
C SER A 127 15.47 13.00 9.84
N ILE A 128 14.90 12.55 8.72
CA ILE A 128 13.56 12.95 8.31
C ILE A 128 12.62 12.39 9.38
N SER A 129 12.26 13.26 10.34
CA SER A 129 11.28 12.99 11.38
C SER A 129 9.93 12.68 10.73
N THR A 130 9.67 11.39 10.54
CA THR A 130 8.36 10.83 10.22
C THR A 130 7.53 10.77 11.50
N SER A 131 7.17 11.95 12.00
CA SER A 131 6.30 12.12 13.16
C SER A 131 4.83 11.84 12.84
N GLN A 132 4.51 10.66 12.30
CA GLN A 132 3.18 10.02 12.39
C GLN A 132 3.31 8.48 12.38
N GLY A 133 4.23 7.95 13.19
CA GLY A 133 4.15 6.58 13.66
C GLY A 133 2.96 6.45 14.63
N GLY A 134 2.21 5.34 14.56
CA GLY A 134 1.11 5.07 15.48
C GLY A 134 1.56 5.14 16.95
N LEU A 135 0.60 5.30 17.86
CA LEU A 135 0.88 5.32 19.29
C LEU A 135 1.53 4.00 19.71
N THR A 136 2.64 4.09 20.44
CA THR A 136 3.24 2.91 21.06
C THR A 136 2.43 2.49 22.27
N GLN A 137 2.57 1.25 22.75
CA GLN A 137 1.90 0.79 23.97
C GLN A 137 2.21 1.70 25.17
N ALA A 138 3.47 2.17 25.27
CA ALA A 138 3.88 3.12 26.30
C ALA A 138 3.16 4.49 26.19
N ASP A 139 2.82 4.92 24.97
CA ASP A 139 2.05 6.15 24.76
C ASP A 139 0.58 5.95 25.16
N VAL A 140 0.01 4.78 24.86
CA VAL A 140 -1.34 4.40 25.27
C VAL A 140 -1.46 4.34 26.79
N ASP A 141 -0.52 3.66 27.45
CA ASP A 141 -0.50 3.53 28.91
C ASP A 141 -0.37 4.91 29.60
N ARG A 142 0.44 5.81 29.02
CA ARG A 142 0.57 7.20 29.49
C ARG A 142 -0.71 8.01 29.30
N LEU A 143 -1.45 7.77 28.22
CA LEU A 143 -2.68 8.48 27.91
C LEU A 143 -3.83 8.04 28.83
N LEU A 144 -3.93 6.73 29.11
CA LEU A 144 -4.94 6.15 29.98
C LEU A 144 -4.62 6.36 31.47
N GLY A 145 -3.33 6.38 31.85
CA GLY A 145 -2.91 6.67 33.21
C GLY A 145 -3.10 8.12 33.66
N LYS A 146 -3.28 9.07 32.73
CA LYS A 146 -3.54 10.49 33.02
C LYS A 146 -5.03 10.87 33.10
N GLY A 147 -5.95 9.95 32.80
CA GLY A 147 -7.40 10.18 32.89
C GLY A 147 -8.04 9.74 34.20
N GLY A 148 -7.26 9.21 35.14
CA GLY A 148 -7.74 8.72 36.44
C GLY A 148 -7.36 9.65 37.59
N THR A 149 -7.96 10.83 37.66
CA THR A 149 -8.10 11.64 38.88
C THR A 149 -9.43 12.38 38.85
#